data_AF-A0A7C4CPW2-F1
#
_entry.id   AF-A0A7C4CPW2-F1
#
_cell.length_a   1.000
_cell.length_b   1.000
_cell.length_c   1.000
_cell.angle_alpha   90.00
_cell.angle_beta   90.00
_cell.angle_gamma   90.00
#
_symmetry.space_group_name_H-M   'P 1'
#
loop_
_entity.id
_entity.type
_entity.pdbx_description
1 polymer ?
#
loop_
_entity_poly.entity_id
_entity_poly.type
_entity_poly.pdbx_seq_one_letter_code
_entity_poly.pdbx_strand_id
1 'polypeptide(L)'
;MNIEDFEIFLEDFCDFLDGLEASVIGMKQQIAKLVGVEEKSKFSWNPDKIKWEKAQGYKGEFERSQDHNNSEFKALLKDLAQHNGKLTRNGWFYWTFRNGSTVGRKKR
;
A
#
# COMPACT_ATOMS: atom_id res chain seq x y z
N MET A 1 23.05 -34.45 0.43
CA MET A 1 22.95 -33.01 0.22
C MET A 1 23.65 -32.37 1.39
N ASN A 2 24.75 -31.65 1.16
CA ASN A 2 25.38 -30.90 2.24
C ASN A 2 24.55 -29.63 2.51
N ILE A 3 24.85 -28.91 3.58
CA ILE A 3 24.07 -27.72 3.99
C ILE A 3 24.15 -26.62 2.91
N GLU A 4 25.31 -26.46 2.28
CA GLU A 4 25.58 -25.45 1.25
C GLU A 4 24.75 -25.69 -0.03
N ASP A 5 24.66 -26.95 -0.49
CA ASP A 5 23.81 -27.34 -1.63
C ASP A 5 22.33 -27.01 -1.36
N PHE A 6 21.89 -27.15 -0.11
CA PHE A 6 20.51 -26.88 0.28
C PHE A 6 20.23 -25.37 0.35
N GLU A 7 21.19 -24.57 0.83
CA GLU A 7 21.09 -23.11 0.84
C GLU A 7 21.02 -22.55 -0.58
N ILE A 8 21.90 -23.00 -1.49
CA ILE A 8 21.87 -22.61 -2.91
C ILE A 8 20.53 -22.97 -3.55
N PHE A 9 20.02 -24.17 -3.28
CA PHE A 9 18.70 -24.57 -3.77
C PHE A 9 17.58 -23.66 -3.27
N LEU A 10 17.62 -23.23 -2.01
CA LEU A 10 16.59 -22.33 -1.47
C LEU A 10 16.68 -20.93 -2.10
N GLU A 11 17.87 -20.42 -2.37
CA GLU A 11 18.07 -19.15 -3.08
C GLU A 11 17.50 -19.24 -4.51
N ASP A 12 17.90 -20.26 -5.28
CA ASP A 12 17.39 -20.49 -6.63
C ASP A 12 15.86 -20.65 -6.65
N PHE A 13 15.31 -21.33 -5.64
CA PHE A 13 13.87 -21.51 -5.51
C PHE A 13 13.15 -20.20 -5.18
N CYS A 14 13.72 -19.34 -4.33
CA CYS A 14 13.19 -18.00 -4.07
C CYS A 14 13.19 -17.15 -5.34
N ASP A 15 14.31 -17.13 -6.08
CA ASP A 15 14.41 -16.39 -7.35
C ASP A 15 13.38 -16.85 -8.38
N PHE A 16 13.14 -18.17 -8.45
CA PHE A 16 12.08 -18.73 -9.29
C PHE A 16 10.68 -18.25 -8.88
N LEU A 17 10.38 -18.26 -7.57
CA LEU A 17 9.10 -17.78 -7.04
C LEU A 17 8.88 -16.29 -7.32
N ASP A 18 9.91 -15.46 -7.15
CA ASP A 18 9.88 -14.04 -7.46
C ASP A 18 9.62 -13.80 -8.96
N GLY A 19 10.24 -14.60 -9.83
CA GLY A 19 10.00 -14.58 -11.28
C GLY A 19 8.55 -14.94 -11.65
N LEU A 20 7.96 -15.92 -10.97
CA LEU A 20 6.54 -16.26 -11.14
C LEU A 20 5.63 -15.12 -10.68
N GLU A 21 5.91 -14.50 -9.55
CA GLU A 21 5.13 -13.37 -9.04
C GLU A 21 5.17 -12.19 -10.02
N ALA A 22 6.36 -11.83 -10.52
CA ALA A 22 6.53 -10.79 -11.53
C ALA A 22 5.74 -11.09 -12.81
N SER A 23 5.74 -12.35 -13.26
CA SER A 23 4.98 -12.80 -14.43
C SER A 23 3.47 -12.67 -14.23
N VAL A 24 2.96 -13.06 -13.06
CA VAL A 24 1.55 -12.92 -12.70
C VAL A 24 1.13 -11.45 -12.66
N ILE A 25 1.98 -10.57 -12.12
CA ILE A 25 1.74 -9.12 -12.11
C ILE A 25 1.68 -8.57 -13.54
N GLY A 26 2.65 -8.92 -14.38
CA GLY A 26 2.68 -8.50 -15.78
C GLY A 26 1.45 -8.95 -16.56
N MET A 27 0.97 -10.17 -16.31
CA MET A 27 -0.23 -10.70 -16.96
C MET A 27 -1.50 -9.97 -16.50
N LYS A 28 -1.62 -9.67 -15.20
CA LYS A 28 -2.73 -8.85 -14.66
C LYS A 28 -2.75 -7.46 -15.28
N GLN A 29 -1.59 -6.84 -15.48
CA GLN A 29 -1.47 -5.54 -16.16
C GLN A 29 -1.96 -5.58 -17.61
N GLN A 30 -1.61 -6.62 -18.36
CA GLN A 30 -2.06 -6.79 -19.74
C GLN A 30 -3.57 -7.00 -19.82
N ILE A 31 -4.12 -7.84 -18.93
CA ILE A 31 -5.57 -8.07 -18.84
C ILE A 31 -6.31 -6.77 -18.49
N ALA A 32 -5.80 -6.01 -17.51
CA ALA A 32 -6.37 -4.72 -17.13
C ALA A 32 -6.46 -3.74 -18.32
N LYS A 33 -5.37 -3.64 -19.12
CA LYS A 33 -5.35 -2.84 -20.36
C LYS A 33 -6.38 -3.32 -21.39
N LEU A 34 -6.53 -4.62 -21.58
CA LEU A 34 -7.44 -5.20 -22.59
C LEU A 34 -8.91 -5.08 -22.21
N VAL A 35 -9.25 -5.21 -20.94
CA VAL A 35 -10.64 -5.20 -20.44
C VAL A 35 -11.10 -3.78 -20.07
N GLY A 36 -10.22 -2.76 -20.19
CA GLY A 36 -10.55 -1.38 -19.82
C GLY A 36 -10.79 -1.20 -18.32
N VAL A 37 -10.35 -2.17 -17.51
CA VAL A 37 -10.34 -2.06 -16.05
C VAL A 37 -9.08 -1.27 -15.73
N GLU A 38 -9.20 0.03 -15.49
CA GLU A 38 -8.13 0.79 -14.84
C GLU A 38 -7.67 -0.04 -13.64
N GLU A 39 -6.39 -0.42 -13.60
CA GLU A 39 -5.84 -1.21 -12.50
C GLU A 39 -6.36 -0.60 -11.21
N LYS A 40 -7.15 -1.37 -10.45
CA LYS A 40 -7.34 -1.08 -9.03
C LYS A 40 -5.92 -0.96 -8.51
N SER A 41 -5.56 0.28 -8.20
CA SER A 41 -4.20 0.74 -7.94
C SER A 41 -3.41 -0.31 -7.18
N LYS A 42 -2.11 -0.44 -7.49
CA LYS A 42 -1.04 -1.20 -6.81
C LYS A 42 -1.01 -1.11 -5.26
N PHE A 43 -1.98 -0.47 -4.63
CA PHE A 43 -2.15 -0.32 -3.21
C PHE A 43 -3.06 -1.43 -2.68
N SER A 44 -2.69 -1.98 -1.53
CA SER A 44 -3.52 -2.89 -0.75
C SER A 44 -4.80 -2.23 -0.21
N TRP A 45 -5.00 -0.92 -0.45
CA TRP A 45 -6.14 -0.14 0.01
C TRP A 45 -6.51 0.98 -0.98
N ASN A 46 -7.80 1.29 -1.08
CA ASN A 46 -8.34 2.37 -1.88
C ASN A 46 -8.64 3.62 -1.01
N PRO A 47 -7.93 4.75 -1.20
CA PRO A 47 -8.17 5.99 -0.46
C PRO A 47 -9.58 6.56 -0.63
N ASP A 48 -10.21 6.39 -1.79
CA ASP A 48 -11.50 7.01 -2.11
C ASP A 48 -12.66 6.35 -1.37
N LYS A 49 -12.44 5.12 -0.87
CA LYS A 49 -13.40 4.41 -0.03
C LYS A 49 -13.31 4.77 1.45
N ILE A 50 -12.28 5.52 1.86
CA ILE A 50 -12.07 5.93 3.25
C ILE A 50 -12.84 7.24 3.47
N LYS A 51 -13.54 7.37 4.60
CA LYS A 51 -14.20 8.63 4.95
C LYS A 51 -13.18 9.65 5.42
N TRP A 52 -13.05 10.75 4.69
CA TRP A 52 -12.13 11.84 5.00
C TRP A 52 -12.89 13.07 5.48
N GLU A 53 -12.43 13.62 6.60
CA GLU A 53 -12.91 14.87 7.18
C GLU A 53 -11.89 15.97 6.94
N LYS A 54 -12.32 17.11 6.38
CA LYS A 54 -11.46 18.28 6.24
C LYS A 54 -11.15 18.86 7.61
N ALA A 55 -9.90 19.22 7.85
CA ALA A 55 -9.41 19.81 9.08
C ALA A 55 -8.39 20.91 8.77
N GLN A 56 -8.38 21.95 9.59
CA GLN A 56 -7.38 23.02 9.51
C GLN A 56 -6.20 22.67 10.42
N GLY A 57 -4.99 22.65 9.85
CA GLY A 57 -3.76 22.48 10.60
C GLY A 57 -2.92 23.76 10.63
N TYR A 58 -1.87 23.74 11.45
CA TYR A 58 -0.87 24.83 11.50
C TYR A 58 -0.18 25.12 10.16
N LYS A 59 -0.20 24.16 9.23
CA LYS A 59 0.45 24.24 7.91
C LYS A 59 -0.56 24.23 6.74
N GLY A 60 -1.82 24.58 7.01
CA GLY A 60 -2.90 24.64 6.01
C GLY A 60 -3.94 23.53 6.17
N GLU A 61 -4.85 23.48 5.22
CA GLU A 61 -5.93 22.48 5.15
C GLU A 61 -5.35 21.08 4.91
N PHE A 62 -5.90 20.10 5.62
CA PHE A 62 -5.63 18.70 5.41
C PHE A 62 -6.89 17.88 5.62
N GLU A 63 -6.83 16.60 5.28
CA GLU A 63 -7.92 15.66 5.50
C GLU A 63 -7.50 14.63 6.55
N ARG A 64 -8.40 14.26 7.46
CA ARG A 64 -8.16 13.23 8.47
C ARG A 64 -9.25 12.16 8.43
N SER A 65 -8.90 10.96 8.84
CA SER A 65 -9.83 9.85 8.97
C SER A 65 -9.57 9.05 10.25
N GLN A 66 -10.66 8.57 10.85
CA GLN A 66 -10.71 7.67 12.00
C GLN A 66 -11.67 6.50 11.73
N ASP A 67 -11.81 6.11 10.45
CA ASP A 67 -12.79 5.12 10.01
C ASP A 67 -12.35 3.68 10.32
N HIS A 68 -12.22 3.37 11.61
CA HIS A 68 -11.76 2.07 12.11
C HIS A 68 -12.62 0.88 11.68
N ASN A 69 -13.85 1.12 11.25
CA ASN A 69 -14.76 0.07 10.78
C ASN A 69 -14.53 -0.29 9.31
N ASN A 70 -13.78 0.50 8.56
CA ASN A 70 -13.51 0.29 7.15
C ASN A 70 -12.26 -0.56 6.94
N SER A 71 -12.39 -1.63 6.15
CA SER A 71 -11.28 -2.54 5.83
C SER A 71 -10.14 -1.83 5.09
N GLU A 72 -10.46 -0.85 4.26
CA GLU A 72 -9.48 -0.06 3.50
C GLU A 72 -8.65 0.84 4.43
N PHE A 73 -9.29 1.42 5.45
CA PHE A 73 -8.61 2.23 6.47
C PHE A 73 -7.67 1.39 7.34
N LYS A 74 -8.08 0.17 7.71
CA LYS A 74 -7.20 -0.77 8.44
C LYS A 74 -5.97 -1.15 7.61
N ALA A 75 -6.15 -1.39 6.31
CA ALA A 75 -5.04 -1.68 5.40
C ALA A 75 -4.11 -0.48 5.24
N LEU A 76 -4.64 0.75 5.13
CA LEU A 76 -3.85 1.99 5.17
C LEU A 76 -3.05 2.15 6.47
N LEU A 77 -3.66 1.89 7.62
CA LEU A 77 -2.97 1.98 8.92
C LEU A 77 -1.81 0.99 9.01
N LYS A 78 -2.01 -0.26 8.55
CA LYS A 78 -0.97 -1.29 8.53
C LYS A 78 0.19 -0.88 7.63
N ASP A 79 -0.12 -0.38 6.45
CA ASP A 79 0.87 0.08 5.47
C ASP A 79 1.64 1.31 5.98
N LEU A 80 0.96 2.26 6.62
CA LEU A 80 1.62 3.37 7.32
C LEU A 80 2.53 2.88 8.45
N ALA A 81 2.10 1.90 9.25
CA ALA A 81 2.94 1.34 10.31
C ALA A 81 4.22 0.69 9.76
N GLN A 82 4.13 0.00 8.62
CA GLN A 82 5.29 -0.57 7.92
C GLN A 82 6.25 0.51 7.39
N HIS A 83 5.73 1.69 7.04
CA HIS A 83 6.51 2.82 6.53
C HIS A 83 6.82 3.89 7.61
N ASN A 84 6.98 3.50 8.88
CA ASN A 84 7.31 4.42 9.99
C ASN A 84 6.30 5.57 10.18
N GLY A 85 5.02 5.30 9.92
CA GLY A 85 3.90 6.21 10.13
C GLY A 85 3.74 7.30 9.07
N LYS A 86 4.49 7.25 7.96
CA LYS A 86 4.40 8.25 6.88
C LYS A 86 4.62 7.61 5.53
N LEU A 87 3.79 7.93 4.54
CA LEU A 87 4.00 7.47 3.17
C LEU A 87 3.54 8.52 2.15
N THR A 88 4.15 8.55 0.97
CA THR A 88 3.68 9.38 -0.15
C THR A 88 3.31 8.48 -1.34
N ARG A 89 2.07 8.58 -1.83
CA ARG A 89 1.56 7.78 -2.96
C ARG A 89 0.60 8.60 -3.81
N ASN A 90 0.71 8.49 -5.14
CA ASN A 90 -0.14 9.21 -6.12
C ASN A 90 -0.26 10.72 -5.86
N GLY A 91 0.83 11.38 -5.48
CA GLY A 91 0.81 12.82 -5.18
C GLY A 91 0.14 13.19 -3.84
N TRP A 92 -0.26 12.21 -3.05
CA TRP A 92 -0.80 12.41 -1.70
C TRP A 92 0.23 11.97 -0.66
N PHE A 93 0.40 12.80 0.37
CA PHE A 93 1.17 12.50 1.55
C PHE A 93 0.24 12.07 2.68
N TYR A 94 0.46 10.89 3.23
CA TYR A 94 -0.29 10.32 4.34
C TYR A 94 0.61 10.20 5.58
N TRP A 95 0.03 10.37 6.76
CA TRP A 95 0.74 10.18 8.03
C TRP A 95 -0.20 9.71 9.14
N THR A 96 0.34 8.98 10.11
CA THR A 96 -0.37 8.68 11.36
C THR A 96 -0.15 9.78 12.40
N PHE A 97 -1.18 10.07 13.18
CA PHE A 97 -1.07 10.96 14.33
C PHE A 97 -0.45 10.24 15.52
N ARG A 98 -0.03 11.00 16.55
CA ARG A 98 0.57 10.45 17.79
C ARG A 98 -0.33 9.47 18.53
N ASN A 99 -1.65 9.53 18.32
CA ASN A 99 -2.59 8.57 18.90
C ASN A 99 -2.56 7.19 18.21
N GLY A 100 -1.84 7.03 17.09
CA GLY A 100 -1.68 5.78 16.35
C GLY A 100 -2.94 5.31 15.61
N SER A 101 -4.07 5.97 15.83
CA SER A 101 -5.39 5.56 15.34
C SER A 101 -5.96 6.49 14.27
N THR A 102 -5.48 7.73 14.20
CA THR A 102 -5.91 8.72 13.20
C THR A 102 -4.90 8.81 12.08
N VAL A 103 -5.40 8.85 10.84
CA VAL A 103 -4.58 9.10 9.66
C VAL A 103 -4.91 10.46 9.09
N GLY A 104 -3.87 11.23 8.76
CA GLY A 104 -3.99 12.45 7.96
C GLY A 104 -3.53 12.20 6.53
N ARG A 105 -4.12 12.92 5.57
CA ARG A 105 -3.61 13.02 4.20
C ARG A 105 -3.63 14.48 3.72
N LYS A 106 -2.71 14.80 2.81
CA LYS A 106 -2.66 16.08 2.10
C LYS A 106 -2.13 15.90 0.70
N LYS A 107 -2.61 16.69 -0.24
CA LYS A 107 -2.03 16.74 -1.59
C LYS A 107 -0.66 17.43 -1.52
N ARG A 108 0.32 16.88 -2.23
CA ARG A 108 1.61 17.55 -2.45
C ARG A 108 1.56 18.43 -3.69
#